data_AF-A0A9E1IIS6-F1
#
_entry.id   AF-A0A9E1IIS6-F1
#
_cell.length_a   1.000
_cell.length_b   1.000
_cell.length_c   1.000
_cell.angle_alpha   90.00
_cell.angle_beta   90.00
_cell.angle_gamma   90.00
#
_symmetry.space_group_name_H-M   'P 1'
#
loop_
_entity.id
_entity.type
_entity.pdbx_description
1 polymer ?
#
loop_
_entity_poly.entity_id
_entity_poly.type
_entity_poly.pdbx_seq_one_letter_code
_entity_poly.pdbx_strand_id
1 'polypeptide(L)'
;EEPSPRPAKDDLFHEPWVTTPVPTMGDTLPNLTDLLIDGRLHVSTIRALRAEMEEVEGGTYDLANLVWFQDFRVRVALEYVAQLAQSYGVNSKLVRVLPLPLGASEITIEEAASMYNGLVTGKAWSLPGVGPHGEAIEAPQDPTGLILRITDSMGKTLYEAHPEEEAIADPRSGELVADILRSVVEAGTGRRAFGVAKAGKADVPLGGKTGTTNEFRNAAFLGYAPMATEEGFTLQDAWAIGVYVGYDDNSSMRKGNIALAGASGALPIWVHVARGLGAGERLGSLDKRPGDSRISPGEGLIRTGGPDELPLLTWDGPAPGFQPEGWDTENPSRLKEP
;
A
#
# COMPACT_ATOMS: atom_id res chain seq x y z
N GLU A 1 -74.74 21.44 49.95
CA GLU A 1 -74.91 20.52 48.81
C GLU A 1 -73.56 20.44 48.07
N GLU A 2 -72.50 20.01 48.74
CA GLU A 2 -71.99 18.63 48.81
C GLU A 2 -71.86 17.91 47.45
N PRO A 3 -70.61 17.61 46.99
CA PRO A 3 -70.35 16.92 45.74
C PRO A 3 -70.54 15.40 45.87
N SER A 4 -71.30 14.85 44.92
CA SER A 4 -71.66 13.44 44.75
C SER A 4 -70.43 12.51 44.60
N PRO A 5 -70.49 11.23 45.07
CA PRO A 5 -69.31 10.46 45.46
C PRO A 5 -68.62 9.73 44.29
N ARG A 6 -67.31 9.51 44.45
CA ARG A 6 -66.49 8.66 43.57
C ARG A 6 -66.97 7.21 43.62
N PRO A 7 -67.16 6.52 42.48
CA PRO A 7 -67.37 5.08 42.48
C PRO A 7 -66.08 4.34 42.85
N ALA A 8 -66.26 3.20 43.50
CA ALA A 8 -65.25 2.36 44.14
C ALA A 8 -64.25 1.77 43.14
N LYS A 9 -63.02 1.59 43.63
CA LYS A 9 -62.01 0.71 43.03
C LYS A 9 -62.52 -0.72 43.17
N ASP A 10 -63.13 -1.28 42.13
CA ASP A 10 -63.32 -2.73 41.94
C ASP A 10 -63.94 -2.91 40.55
N ASP A 11 -63.10 -3.11 39.52
CA ASP A 11 -63.46 -3.80 38.25
C ASP A 11 -62.30 -3.74 37.23
N LEU A 12 -61.18 -4.40 37.53
CA LEU A 12 -60.15 -4.71 36.52
C LEU A 12 -59.72 -6.19 36.52
N PHE A 13 -60.41 -7.05 37.26
CA PHE A 13 -60.09 -8.48 37.35
C PHE A 13 -61.34 -9.36 37.23
N HIS A 14 -62.04 -9.22 36.11
CA HIS A 14 -63.02 -10.20 35.67
C HIS A 14 -62.69 -10.68 34.26
N GLU A 15 -61.51 -11.29 34.12
CA GLU A 15 -61.37 -12.38 33.16
C GLU A 15 -61.38 -13.71 33.94
N PRO A 16 -62.16 -14.72 33.52
CA PRO A 16 -62.12 -16.02 34.16
C PRO A 16 -60.69 -16.56 34.06
N TRP A 17 -60.11 -16.95 35.19
CA TRP A 17 -58.86 -17.71 35.20
C TRP A 17 -59.05 -18.90 34.28
N VAL A 18 -58.40 -18.86 33.11
CA VAL A 18 -58.24 -20.03 32.26
C VAL A 18 -57.41 -20.99 33.09
N THR A 19 -58.07 -21.95 33.73
CA THR A 19 -57.41 -23.08 34.37
C THR A 19 -56.86 -23.93 33.25
N THR A 20 -55.67 -23.58 32.75
CA THR A 20 -54.85 -24.52 31.99
C THR A 20 -54.65 -25.76 32.85
N PRO A 21 -54.85 -26.98 32.32
CA PRO A 21 -54.61 -28.19 33.07
C PRO A 21 -53.18 -28.17 33.61
N VAL A 22 -53.00 -28.51 34.88
CA VAL A 22 -51.66 -28.76 35.41
C VAL A 22 -51.14 -30.02 34.69
N PRO A 23 -49.99 -29.95 33.98
CA PRO A 23 -49.47 -31.10 33.26
C PRO A 23 -49.18 -32.22 34.26
N THR A 24 -49.78 -33.39 34.05
CA THR A 24 -49.45 -34.60 34.82
C THR A 24 -48.01 -35.03 34.49
N MET A 25 -47.25 -35.45 35.52
CA MET A 25 -45.87 -35.97 35.42
C MET A 25 -45.74 -36.98 34.26
N GLY A 26 -45.30 -36.49 33.10
CA GLY A 26 -45.30 -37.21 31.83
C GLY A 26 -45.14 -36.26 30.65
N ASP A 27 -45.58 -35.01 30.78
CA ASP A 27 -45.33 -33.96 29.80
C ASP A 27 -43.91 -33.41 29.99
N THR A 28 -43.06 -33.70 29.02
CA THR A 28 -41.72 -33.11 28.87
C THR A 28 -41.81 -31.60 29.06
N LEU A 29 -41.02 -31.06 29.99
CA LEU A 29 -40.83 -29.62 30.17
C LEU A 29 -40.75 -28.94 28.79
N PRO A 30 -41.47 -27.83 28.54
CA PRO A 30 -41.37 -27.14 27.27
C PRO A 30 -39.91 -26.82 27.00
N ASN A 31 -39.47 -27.14 25.78
CA ASN A 31 -38.10 -26.87 25.36
C ASN A 31 -37.82 -25.39 25.62
N LEU A 32 -36.85 -25.08 26.48
CA LEU A 32 -36.50 -23.70 26.90
C LEU A 32 -36.19 -22.79 25.71
N THR A 33 -35.89 -23.38 24.55
CA THR A 33 -35.63 -22.75 23.26
C THR A 33 -36.87 -22.06 22.66
N ASP A 34 -38.09 -22.56 22.96
CA ASP A 34 -39.35 -22.09 22.36
C ASP A 34 -40.13 -21.12 23.25
N LEU A 35 -39.59 -20.77 24.43
CA LEU A 35 -40.20 -19.80 25.32
C LEU A 35 -40.06 -18.39 24.72
N LEU A 36 -41.18 -17.67 24.64
CA LEU A 36 -41.25 -16.28 24.21
C LEU A 36 -41.28 -15.35 25.42
N ILE A 37 -40.41 -14.34 25.45
CA ILE A 37 -40.47 -13.21 26.39
C ILE A 37 -41.46 -12.19 25.81
N ASP A 38 -42.44 -11.80 26.63
CA ASP A 38 -43.55 -10.89 26.26
C ASP A 38 -44.28 -11.27 24.96
N GLY A 39 -44.26 -12.56 24.60
CA GLY A 39 -44.89 -13.08 23.38
C GLY A 39 -44.24 -12.61 22.07
N ARG A 40 -43.07 -11.98 22.13
CA ARG A 40 -42.45 -11.30 20.98
C ARG A 40 -41.04 -11.80 20.64
N LEU A 41 -40.31 -12.33 21.61
CA LEU A 41 -38.89 -12.64 21.42
C LEU A 41 -38.56 -14.01 22.01
N HIS A 42 -37.96 -14.91 21.21
CA HIS A 42 -37.56 -16.22 21.71
C HIS A 42 -36.39 -16.09 22.68
N VAL A 43 -36.43 -16.88 23.77
CA VAL A 43 -35.32 -17.00 24.73
C VAL A 43 -34.06 -17.54 24.04
N SER A 44 -34.21 -18.36 23.00
CA SER A 44 -33.10 -18.82 22.15
C SER A 44 -32.42 -17.67 21.42
N THR A 45 -33.17 -16.69 20.93
CA THR A 45 -32.63 -15.48 20.30
C THR A 45 -31.83 -14.64 21.29
N ILE A 46 -32.31 -14.49 22.54
CA ILE A 46 -31.55 -13.77 23.58
C ILE A 46 -30.29 -14.53 23.98
N ARG A 47 -30.35 -15.87 24.07
CA ARG A 47 -29.17 -16.69 24.34
C ARG A 47 -28.16 -16.65 23.20
N ALA A 48 -28.62 -16.67 21.94
CA ALA A 48 -27.75 -16.54 20.78
C ALA A 48 -27.08 -15.15 20.76
N LEU A 49 -27.86 -14.08 20.98
CA LEU A 49 -27.32 -12.72 21.12
C LEU A 49 -26.34 -12.61 22.29
N ARG A 50 -26.64 -13.24 23.44
CA ARG A 50 -25.76 -13.20 24.61
C ARG A 50 -24.49 -14.04 24.39
N ALA A 51 -24.58 -15.19 23.73
CA ALA A 51 -23.43 -16.02 23.39
C ALA A 51 -22.51 -15.31 22.38
N GLU A 52 -23.07 -14.67 21.35
CA GLU A 52 -22.34 -13.78 20.44
C GLU A 52 -21.73 -12.58 21.17
N MET A 53 -22.44 -12.00 22.14
CA MET A 53 -21.91 -10.91 22.96
C MET A 53 -20.84 -11.36 23.97
N GLU A 54 -20.92 -12.60 24.48
CA GLU A 54 -19.89 -13.22 25.34
C GLU A 54 -18.64 -13.60 24.52
N GLU A 55 -18.78 -13.93 23.24
CA GLU A 55 -17.63 -14.14 22.35
C GLU A 55 -16.85 -12.84 22.07
N VAL A 56 -17.50 -11.69 22.31
CA VAL A 56 -16.90 -10.35 22.31
C VAL A 56 -16.35 -9.96 23.69
N GLU A 57 -16.07 -10.92 24.59
CA GLU A 57 -15.37 -10.69 25.90
C GLU A 57 -13.88 -10.31 25.77
N GLY A 58 -13.42 -9.88 24.60
CA GLY A 58 -12.28 -8.97 24.52
C GLY A 58 -12.71 -7.58 24.96
N GLY A 59 -11.84 -6.83 25.65
CA GLY A 59 -12.11 -5.42 25.93
C GLY A 59 -12.57 -4.70 24.66
N THR A 60 -13.48 -3.73 24.76
CA THR A 60 -14.01 -3.01 23.57
C THR A 60 -12.90 -2.42 22.68
N TYR A 61 -11.70 -2.24 23.22
CA TYR A 61 -10.50 -1.75 22.53
C TYR A 61 -9.44 -2.82 22.22
N ASP A 62 -9.75 -4.11 22.37
CA ASP A 62 -8.84 -5.18 21.99
C ASP A 62 -8.68 -5.22 20.47
N LEU A 63 -7.46 -5.49 20.01
CA LEU A 63 -7.12 -5.49 18.58
C LEU A 63 -8.01 -6.46 17.77
N ALA A 64 -8.36 -7.60 18.37
CA ALA A 64 -9.26 -8.60 17.79
C ALA A 64 -10.64 -8.02 17.44
N ASN A 65 -11.13 -7.07 18.24
CA ASN A 65 -12.39 -6.36 18.00
C ASN A 65 -12.19 -5.17 17.06
N LEU A 66 -11.11 -4.40 17.25
CA LEU A 66 -10.84 -3.18 16.48
C LEU A 66 -10.66 -3.43 14.98
N VAL A 67 -10.07 -4.56 14.58
CA VAL A 67 -9.86 -4.92 13.17
C VAL A 67 -11.17 -5.03 12.38
N TRP A 68 -12.30 -5.33 13.03
CA TRP A 68 -13.60 -5.40 12.35
C TRP A 68 -14.18 -4.01 12.02
N PHE A 69 -13.75 -2.95 12.70
CA PHE A 69 -14.21 -1.60 12.43
C PHE A 69 -13.50 -1.00 11.21
N GLN A 70 -14.29 -0.52 10.25
CA GLN A 70 -13.76 0.09 9.03
C GLN A 70 -12.88 1.32 9.32
N ASP A 71 -13.33 2.21 10.20
CA ASP A 71 -12.59 3.44 10.53
C ASP A 71 -11.22 3.14 11.15
N PHE A 72 -11.16 2.11 12.00
CA PHE A 72 -9.90 1.64 12.57
C PHE A 72 -8.96 1.13 11.48
N ARG A 73 -9.42 0.23 10.60
CA ARG A 73 -8.62 -0.31 9.49
C ARG A 73 -8.11 0.79 8.57
N VAL A 74 -8.96 1.74 8.20
CA VAL A 74 -8.59 2.88 7.35
C VAL A 74 -7.53 3.75 8.03
N ARG A 75 -7.70 4.05 9.32
CA ARG A 75 -6.72 4.84 10.08
C ARG A 75 -5.37 4.13 10.18
N VAL A 76 -5.36 2.83 10.48
CA VAL A 76 -4.14 2.02 10.52
C VAL A 76 -3.47 1.99 9.15
N ALA A 77 -4.22 1.80 8.08
CA ALA A 77 -3.68 1.80 6.71
C ALA A 77 -3.06 3.16 6.33
N LEU A 78 -3.72 4.27 6.66
CA LEU A 78 -3.18 5.62 6.41
C LEU A 78 -1.90 5.89 7.21
N GLU A 79 -1.86 5.43 8.47
CA GLU A 79 -0.67 5.54 9.30
C GLU A 79 0.47 4.69 8.76
N TYR A 80 0.18 3.44 8.37
CA TYR A 80 1.15 2.52 7.78
C TYR A 80 1.75 3.09 6.49
N VAL A 81 0.92 3.60 5.57
CA VAL A 81 1.42 4.21 4.33
C VAL A 81 2.29 5.42 4.62
N ALA A 82 1.92 6.26 5.59
CA ALA A 82 2.71 7.42 5.96
C ALA A 82 4.07 7.02 6.56
N GLN A 83 4.10 6.02 7.44
CA GLN A 83 5.33 5.52 8.03
C GLN A 83 6.21 4.79 7.01
N LEU A 84 5.61 3.99 6.13
CA LEU A 84 6.34 3.30 5.08
C LEU A 84 7.02 4.28 4.13
N ALA A 85 6.32 5.36 3.73
CA ALA A 85 6.93 6.40 2.91
C ALA A 85 8.09 7.11 3.65
N GLN A 86 7.95 7.36 4.95
CA GLN A 86 9.04 7.91 5.78
C GLN A 86 10.24 6.97 5.85
N SER A 87 10.01 5.66 6.00
CA SER A 87 11.08 4.64 5.96
C SER A 87 11.83 4.61 4.63
N TYR A 88 11.20 5.03 3.54
CA TYR A 88 11.84 5.21 2.22
C TYR A 88 12.42 6.62 1.98
N GLY A 89 12.53 7.45 3.02
CA GLY A 89 13.18 8.77 2.95
C GLY A 89 12.26 9.92 2.54
N VAL A 90 10.94 9.78 2.65
CA VAL A 90 9.99 10.90 2.48
C VAL A 90 9.86 11.67 3.79
N ASN A 91 10.50 12.84 3.88
CA ASN A 91 10.51 13.68 5.08
C ASN A 91 9.37 14.70 5.11
N SER A 92 8.82 15.02 3.93
CA SER A 92 7.62 15.83 3.78
C SER A 92 6.45 15.29 4.60
N LYS A 93 5.69 16.20 5.21
CA LYS A 93 4.59 15.85 6.10
C LYS A 93 3.42 15.25 5.32
N LEU A 94 3.26 13.93 5.39
CA LEU A 94 2.10 13.24 4.85
C LEU A 94 0.86 13.44 5.73
N VAL A 95 -0.18 14.02 5.13
CA VAL A 95 -1.45 14.27 5.79
C VAL A 95 -2.30 12.99 5.74
N ARG A 96 -2.63 12.44 6.91
CA ARG A 96 -3.37 11.17 7.07
C ARG A 96 -4.87 11.36 6.89
N VAL A 97 -5.26 11.72 5.67
CA VAL A 97 -6.64 11.92 5.24
C VAL A 97 -7.03 10.88 4.20
N LEU A 98 -8.33 10.62 4.03
CA LEU A 98 -8.83 9.65 3.05
C LEU A 98 -8.30 9.87 1.62
N PRO A 99 -8.07 11.11 1.14
CA PRO A 99 -7.50 11.34 -0.19
C PRO A 99 -5.98 11.10 -0.29
N LEU A 100 -5.28 10.69 0.78
CA LEU A 100 -3.84 10.44 0.76
C LEU A 100 -3.42 9.47 -0.38
N PRO A 101 -4.09 8.32 -0.61
CA PRO A 101 -3.74 7.41 -1.71
C PRO A 101 -3.92 8.03 -3.10
N LEU A 102 -4.66 9.14 -3.22
CA LEU A 102 -4.84 9.89 -4.48
C LEU A 102 -3.77 10.97 -4.68
N GLY A 103 -2.80 11.09 -3.75
CA GLY A 103 -1.74 12.09 -3.83
C GLY A 103 -2.12 13.46 -3.27
N ALA A 104 -2.91 13.50 -2.19
CA ALA A 104 -3.30 14.76 -1.53
C ALA A 104 -2.20 15.41 -0.67
N SER A 105 -1.03 14.76 -0.53
CA SER A 105 0.13 15.33 0.15
C SER A 105 1.17 15.78 -0.87
N GLU A 106 1.87 16.86 -0.54
CA GLU A 106 2.96 17.40 -1.33
C GLU A 106 4.28 16.79 -0.85
N ILE A 107 5.10 16.35 -1.79
CA ILE A 107 6.45 15.83 -1.57
C ILE A 107 7.37 16.42 -2.65
N THR A 108 8.67 16.50 -2.38
CA THR A 108 9.62 16.94 -3.39
C THR A 108 9.82 15.86 -4.46
N ILE A 109 10.26 16.26 -5.66
CA ILE A 109 10.56 15.29 -6.72
C ILE A 109 11.70 14.36 -6.33
N GLU A 110 12.58 14.85 -5.47
CA GLU A 110 13.73 14.15 -4.94
C GLU A 110 13.31 13.04 -3.97
N GLU A 111 12.44 13.35 -3.01
CA GLU A 111 11.82 12.38 -2.10
C GLU A 111 11.05 11.32 -2.90
N ALA A 112 10.32 11.74 -3.93
CA ALA A 112 9.61 10.82 -4.80
C ALA A 112 10.57 9.88 -5.55
N ALA A 113 11.70 10.37 -6.06
CA ALA A 113 12.69 9.54 -6.74
C ALA A 113 13.35 8.54 -5.79
N SER A 114 13.74 8.98 -4.59
CA SER A 114 14.28 8.11 -3.53
C SER A 114 13.28 7.03 -3.14
N MET A 115 12.02 7.40 -2.94
CA MET A 115 10.95 6.44 -2.64
C MET A 115 10.77 5.41 -3.76
N TYR A 116 10.85 5.79 -5.04
CA TYR A 116 10.78 4.84 -6.15
C TYR A 116 11.97 3.89 -6.18
N ASN A 117 13.18 4.38 -5.86
CA ASN A 117 14.35 3.52 -5.71
C ASN A 117 14.11 2.47 -4.61
N GLY A 118 13.61 2.91 -3.45
CA GLY A 118 13.40 2.01 -2.31
C GLY A 118 12.24 1.04 -2.48
N LEU A 119 11.15 1.45 -3.12
CA LEU A 119 10.02 0.58 -3.43
C LEU A 119 10.39 -0.57 -4.36
N VAL A 120 11.33 -0.34 -5.29
CA VAL A 120 11.75 -1.33 -6.28
C VAL A 120 12.82 -2.27 -5.72
N THR A 121 13.70 -1.77 -4.85
CA THR A 121 14.78 -2.56 -4.24
C THR A 121 14.43 -3.20 -2.90
N GLY A 122 13.38 -2.71 -2.24
CA GLY A 122 13.05 -3.07 -0.86
C GLY A 122 13.95 -2.41 0.19
N LYS A 123 14.85 -1.51 -0.22
CA LYS A 123 15.86 -0.89 0.66
C LYS A 123 15.68 0.62 0.77
N ALA A 124 16.19 1.22 1.82
CA ALA A 124 16.41 2.65 1.93
C ALA A 124 17.90 2.91 2.12
N TRP A 125 18.33 4.11 1.79
CA TRP A 125 19.71 4.53 1.97
C TRP A 125 19.76 5.74 2.88
N SER A 126 20.72 5.72 3.79
CA SER A 126 21.12 6.89 4.56
C SER A 126 22.60 7.18 4.28
N LEU A 127 23.00 8.44 4.40
CA LEU A 127 24.38 8.87 4.13
C LEU A 127 24.99 9.52 5.37
N PRO A 128 25.19 8.77 6.47
CA PRO A 128 26.00 9.27 7.58
C PRO A 128 27.40 9.58 7.08
N GLY A 129 28.11 10.45 7.78
CA GLY A 129 29.46 10.83 7.42
C GLY A 129 30.45 10.65 8.54
N VAL A 130 31.73 10.85 8.20
CA VAL A 130 32.81 10.89 9.17
C VAL A 130 33.53 12.24 9.05
N GLY A 131 33.76 12.87 10.19
CA GLY A 131 34.46 14.15 10.29
C GLY A 131 36.00 14.02 10.27
N PRO A 132 36.72 15.15 10.34
CA PRO A 132 38.17 15.18 10.18
C PRO A 132 38.96 14.45 11.27
N HIS A 133 38.32 14.09 12.39
CA HIS A 133 38.92 13.40 13.53
C HIS A 133 38.30 12.02 13.79
N GLY A 134 37.50 11.50 12.85
CA GLY A 134 36.82 10.21 13.00
C GLY A 134 35.51 10.28 13.78
N GLU A 135 35.00 11.48 14.07
CA GLU A 135 33.68 11.67 14.65
C GLU A 135 32.58 11.29 13.67
N ALA A 136 31.56 10.60 14.15
CA ALA A 136 30.38 10.32 13.36
C ALA A 136 29.59 11.62 13.12
N ILE A 137 29.22 11.85 11.88
CA ILE A 137 28.33 12.93 11.45
C ILE A 137 27.01 12.27 11.09
N GLU A 138 25.93 12.72 11.73
CA GLU A 138 24.58 12.23 11.43
C GLU A 138 24.26 12.41 9.95
N ALA A 139 23.53 11.44 9.39
CA ALA A 139 23.07 11.51 8.02
C ALA A 139 22.24 12.81 7.83
N PRO A 140 22.51 13.59 6.76
CA PRO A 140 21.60 14.64 6.37
C PRO A 140 20.19 14.06 6.20
N GLN A 141 19.18 14.88 6.50
CA GLN A 141 17.77 14.52 6.22
C GLN A 141 17.47 14.53 4.70
N ASP A 142 18.44 14.90 3.87
CA ASP A 142 18.32 14.89 2.41
C ASP A 142 18.60 13.46 1.89
N PRO A 143 17.66 12.86 1.13
CA PRO A 143 17.78 11.48 0.68
C PRO A 143 18.80 11.25 -0.46
N THR A 144 19.33 12.28 -1.15
CA THR A 144 20.10 12.09 -2.40
C THR A 144 21.61 12.21 -2.30
N GLY A 145 22.18 12.53 -1.14
CA GLY A 145 23.62 12.40 -0.91
C GLY A 145 24.49 13.15 -1.92
N LEU A 146 24.11 14.39 -2.27
CA LEU A 146 24.78 15.19 -3.31
C LEU A 146 26.26 15.48 -3.02
N ILE A 147 26.66 15.43 -1.75
CA ILE A 147 28.04 15.66 -1.31
C ILE A 147 28.57 14.35 -0.76
N LEU A 148 29.55 13.75 -1.44
CA LEU A 148 30.21 12.53 -0.97
C LEU A 148 31.47 12.80 -0.17
N ARG A 149 32.18 13.89 -0.46
CA ARG A 149 33.43 14.21 0.22
C ARG A 149 33.74 15.70 0.15
N ILE A 150 34.15 16.27 1.28
CA ILE A 150 34.65 17.65 1.39
C ILE A 150 36.10 17.58 1.85
N THR A 151 37.00 18.26 1.15
CA THR A 151 38.42 18.35 1.50
C THR A 151 38.86 19.81 1.61
N ASP A 152 39.80 20.10 2.49
CA ASP A 152 40.46 21.41 2.52
C ASP A 152 41.49 21.57 1.39
N SER A 153 42.10 22.76 1.30
CA SER A 153 43.13 23.08 0.29
C SER A 153 44.42 22.27 0.42
N MET A 154 44.64 21.62 1.57
CA MET A 154 45.80 20.77 1.84
C MET A 154 45.47 19.28 1.62
N GLY A 155 44.24 18.95 1.21
CA GLY A 155 43.78 17.59 0.96
C GLY A 155 43.32 16.85 2.21
N LYS A 156 43.15 17.53 3.35
CA LYS A 156 42.56 16.92 4.55
C LYS A 156 41.06 16.74 4.34
N THR A 157 40.56 15.52 4.48
CA THR A 157 39.13 15.21 4.48
C THR A 157 38.45 15.87 5.69
N LEU A 158 37.45 16.70 5.41
CA LEU A 158 36.61 17.37 6.40
C LEU A 158 35.29 16.64 6.61
N TYR A 159 34.82 15.95 5.57
CA TYR A 159 33.61 15.14 5.58
C TYR A 159 33.76 14.07 4.50
N GLU A 160 33.37 12.84 4.81
CA GLU A 160 33.23 11.76 3.83
C GLU A 160 31.96 10.99 4.15
N ALA A 161 31.08 10.88 3.16
CA ALA A 161 29.82 10.15 3.27
C ALA A 161 30.09 8.65 3.22
N HIS A 162 29.47 7.90 4.12
CA HIS A 162 29.50 6.45 4.23
C HIS A 162 28.07 5.95 4.04
N PRO A 163 27.65 5.63 2.80
CA PRO A 163 26.30 5.16 2.54
C PRO A 163 26.00 3.89 3.33
N GLU A 164 24.88 3.90 4.05
CA GLU A 164 24.35 2.74 4.77
C GLU A 164 23.04 2.29 4.14
N GLU A 165 22.87 0.99 3.97
CA GLU A 165 21.66 0.37 3.44
C GLU A 165 20.78 -0.16 4.58
N GLU A 166 19.51 0.18 4.54
CA GLU A 166 18.50 -0.34 5.46
C GLU A 166 17.48 -1.19 4.69
N ALA A 167 17.23 -2.42 5.16
CA ALA A 167 16.21 -3.28 4.57
C ALA A 167 14.82 -2.91 5.12
N ILE A 168 13.97 -2.32 4.27
CA ILE A 168 12.63 -1.87 4.66
C ILE A 168 11.56 -2.94 4.36
N ALA A 169 11.71 -3.64 3.24
CA ALA A 169 10.77 -4.67 2.80
C ALA A 169 11.51 -5.89 2.24
N ASP A 170 10.80 -7.02 2.17
CA ASP A 170 11.31 -8.22 1.49
C ASP A 170 11.59 -7.88 0.00
N PRO A 171 12.77 -8.23 -0.55
CA PRO A 171 13.11 -7.96 -1.94
C PRO A 171 12.05 -8.44 -2.94
N ARG A 172 11.35 -9.54 -2.65
CA ARG A 172 10.25 -10.07 -3.48
C ARG A 172 9.08 -9.09 -3.61
N SER A 173 8.84 -8.29 -2.58
CA SER A 173 7.81 -7.24 -2.62
C SER A 173 8.22 -6.13 -3.59
N GLY A 174 9.50 -5.76 -3.60
CA GLY A 174 10.02 -4.75 -4.52
C GLY A 174 10.00 -5.22 -5.97
N GLU A 175 10.34 -6.50 -6.20
CA GLU A 175 10.21 -7.17 -7.50
C GLU A 175 8.76 -7.15 -8.03
N LEU A 176 7.77 -7.40 -7.16
CA LEU A 176 6.35 -7.30 -7.53
C LEU A 176 5.96 -5.86 -7.91
N VAL A 177 6.39 -4.87 -7.12
CA VAL A 177 6.13 -3.45 -7.43
C VAL A 177 6.76 -3.07 -8.76
N ALA A 178 7.99 -3.51 -9.01
CA ALA A 178 8.68 -3.31 -10.28
C ALA A 178 7.87 -3.92 -11.44
N ASP A 179 7.38 -5.15 -11.32
CA ASP A 179 6.60 -5.80 -12.39
C ASP A 179 5.29 -5.06 -12.72
N ILE A 180 4.61 -4.57 -11.68
CA ILE A 180 3.41 -3.73 -11.82
C ILE A 180 3.74 -2.43 -12.58
N LEU A 181 4.84 -1.76 -12.20
CA LEU A 181 5.29 -0.51 -12.84
C LEU A 181 5.75 -0.72 -14.28
N ARG A 182 6.38 -1.87 -14.58
CA ARG A 182 6.76 -2.28 -15.93
C ARG A 182 5.52 -2.50 -16.80
N SER A 183 4.50 -3.16 -16.28
CA SER A 183 3.23 -3.38 -16.98
C SER A 183 2.55 -2.06 -17.41
N VAL A 184 2.69 -1.00 -16.60
CA VAL A 184 2.20 0.36 -16.95
C VAL A 184 2.95 0.95 -18.16
N VAL A 185 4.23 0.64 -18.32
CA VAL A 185 5.04 1.04 -19.47
C VAL A 185 4.78 0.14 -20.68
N GLU A 186 4.52 -1.15 -20.51
CA GLU A 186 4.28 -2.06 -21.64
C GLU A 186 2.88 -1.85 -22.26
N ALA A 187 1.85 -1.76 -21.43
CA ALA A 187 0.46 -1.75 -21.86
C ALA A 187 -0.37 -0.57 -21.35
N GLY A 188 0.13 0.19 -20.39
CA GLY A 188 -0.62 1.25 -19.70
C GLY A 188 -0.37 2.67 -20.19
N THR A 189 -0.57 3.63 -19.28
CA THR A 189 -0.42 5.07 -19.54
C THR A 189 1.02 5.50 -19.80
N GLY A 190 2.00 4.66 -19.47
CA GLY A 190 3.43 4.88 -19.69
C GLY A 190 3.94 4.42 -21.06
N ARG A 191 3.07 3.92 -21.95
CA ARG A 191 3.45 3.20 -23.19
C ARG A 191 4.48 3.86 -24.10
N ARG A 192 4.59 5.19 -24.06
CA ARG A 192 5.60 5.92 -24.85
C ARG A 192 7.04 5.67 -24.38
N ALA A 193 7.25 5.13 -23.18
CA ALA A 193 8.55 4.72 -22.68
C ALA A 193 8.94 3.28 -23.09
N PHE A 194 8.03 2.49 -23.65
CA PHE A 194 8.38 1.12 -24.04
C PHE A 194 9.43 1.09 -25.16
N GLY A 195 10.50 0.30 -24.97
CA GLY A 195 11.56 0.07 -25.97
C GLY A 195 12.36 1.33 -26.36
N VAL A 196 12.35 2.38 -25.53
CA VAL A 196 13.04 3.63 -25.86
C VAL A 196 14.51 3.64 -25.49
N ALA A 197 14.92 2.87 -24.48
CA ALA A 197 16.29 2.79 -24.00
C ALA A 197 16.88 1.41 -24.32
N LYS A 198 18.17 1.40 -24.66
CA LYS A 198 18.92 0.19 -25.00
C LYS A 198 20.14 0.07 -24.08
N ALA A 199 20.49 -1.15 -23.74
CA ALA A 199 21.75 -1.51 -23.10
C ALA A 199 22.45 -2.54 -24.01
N GLY A 200 23.43 -2.10 -24.80
CA GLY A 200 23.98 -2.89 -25.90
C GLY A 200 22.90 -3.22 -26.94
N LYS A 201 22.58 -4.51 -27.12
CA LYS A 201 21.57 -4.98 -28.08
C LYS A 201 20.20 -5.22 -27.47
N ALA A 202 20.09 -5.08 -26.14
CA ALA A 202 18.88 -5.37 -25.38
C ALA A 202 18.00 -4.13 -25.21
N ASP A 203 16.68 -4.33 -25.26
CA ASP A 203 15.71 -3.36 -24.75
C ASP A 203 15.75 -3.36 -23.22
N VAL A 204 15.83 -2.18 -22.63
CA VAL A 204 15.81 -2.03 -21.17
C VAL A 204 14.36 -2.15 -20.70
N PRO A 205 14.06 -3.03 -19.73
CA PRO A 205 12.71 -3.20 -19.17
C PRO A 205 12.38 -2.05 -18.22
N LEU A 206 12.06 -0.90 -18.79
CA LEU A 206 11.71 0.33 -18.07
C LEU A 206 10.37 0.16 -17.34
N GLY A 207 10.28 0.67 -16.10
CA GLY A 207 9.05 0.71 -15.33
C GLY A 207 8.75 2.13 -14.86
N GLY A 208 7.47 2.46 -14.68
CA GLY A 208 7.10 3.77 -14.14
C GLY A 208 5.62 4.04 -14.10
N LYS A 209 5.26 5.11 -13.39
CA LYS A 209 3.88 5.53 -13.19
C LYS A 209 3.68 6.99 -13.57
N THR A 210 2.56 7.22 -14.22
CA THR A 210 2.08 8.55 -14.56
C THR A 210 1.35 9.17 -13.36
N GLY A 211 1.74 10.39 -12.99
CA GLY A 211 1.06 11.25 -12.02
C GLY A 211 0.42 12.44 -12.71
N THR A 212 -0.82 12.79 -12.34
CA THR A 212 -1.53 13.97 -12.85
C THR A 212 -2.43 14.50 -11.75
N THR A 213 -2.30 15.78 -11.43
CA THR A 213 -3.16 16.40 -10.41
C THR A 213 -4.44 16.96 -11.03
N ASN A 214 -5.39 17.29 -10.16
CA ASN A 214 -6.63 17.96 -10.55
C ASN A 214 -6.32 19.25 -11.33
N GLU A 215 -7.18 19.56 -12.30
CA GLU A 215 -7.08 20.74 -13.17
C GLU A 215 -5.77 20.83 -13.96
N PHE A 216 -5.02 19.73 -14.10
CA PHE A 216 -3.76 19.68 -14.86
C PHE A 216 -2.74 20.71 -14.37
N ARG A 217 -2.68 20.93 -13.05
CA ARG A 217 -1.70 21.86 -12.46
C ARG A 217 -0.29 21.28 -12.48
N ASN A 218 -0.20 19.96 -12.26
CA ASN A 218 1.04 19.21 -12.21
C ASN A 218 0.96 17.97 -13.10
N ALA A 219 2.05 17.71 -13.81
CA ALA A 219 2.28 16.50 -14.58
C ALA A 219 3.57 15.86 -14.08
N ALA A 220 3.50 14.59 -13.68
CA ALA A 220 4.67 13.85 -13.20
C ALA A 220 4.79 12.49 -13.89
N PHE A 221 6.02 12.04 -14.05
CA PHE A 221 6.33 10.65 -14.38
C PHE A 221 7.53 10.21 -13.55
N LEU A 222 7.33 9.18 -12.75
CA LEU A 222 8.33 8.58 -11.87
C LEU A 222 8.52 7.14 -12.31
N GLY A 223 9.76 6.69 -12.39
CA GLY A 223 10.06 5.34 -12.85
C GLY A 223 11.49 4.95 -12.58
N TYR A 224 11.83 3.73 -12.99
CA TYR A 224 13.16 3.18 -12.87
C TYR A 224 13.68 2.64 -14.19
N ALA A 225 14.99 2.64 -14.35
CA ALA A 225 15.71 2.04 -15.46
C ALA A 225 16.72 1.02 -14.91
N PRO A 226 16.44 -0.30 -15.05
CA PRO A 226 17.34 -1.35 -14.59
C PRO A 226 18.72 -1.31 -15.24
N MET A 227 19.74 -1.75 -14.51
CA MET A 227 21.10 -1.89 -15.02
C MET A 227 21.30 -3.23 -15.70
N ALA A 228 21.95 -3.26 -16.85
CA ALA A 228 22.35 -4.50 -17.51
C ALA A 228 23.60 -5.10 -16.88
N THR A 229 23.56 -6.41 -16.66
CA THR A 229 24.66 -7.26 -16.21
C THR A 229 24.91 -8.37 -17.24
N GLU A 230 25.88 -9.27 -17.01
CA GLU A 230 26.11 -10.42 -17.90
C GLU A 230 24.93 -11.42 -17.93
N GLU A 231 24.13 -11.44 -16.86
CA GLU A 231 23.07 -12.41 -16.61
C GLU A 231 21.67 -11.88 -16.95
N GLY A 232 21.50 -10.56 -17.09
CA GLY A 232 20.21 -9.95 -17.38
C GLY A 232 20.17 -8.48 -16.98
N PHE A 233 19.04 -8.05 -16.41
CA PHE A 233 18.96 -6.73 -15.77
C PHE A 233 18.85 -6.88 -14.25
N THR A 234 19.41 -5.95 -13.50
CA THR A 234 19.30 -5.89 -12.04
C THR A 234 18.57 -4.64 -11.58
N LEU A 235 17.81 -4.78 -10.50
CA LEU A 235 17.15 -3.66 -9.81
C LEU A 235 18.04 -3.01 -8.74
N GLN A 236 19.10 -3.69 -8.27
CA GLN A 236 19.94 -3.19 -7.16
C GLN A 236 20.65 -1.88 -7.50
N ASP A 237 21.13 -1.75 -8.75
CA ASP A 237 21.82 -0.56 -9.24
C ASP A 237 20.96 0.27 -10.21
N ALA A 238 19.65 0.05 -10.22
CA ALA A 238 18.76 0.71 -11.16
C ALA A 238 18.74 2.23 -10.96
N TRP A 239 18.60 2.97 -12.06
CA TRP A 239 18.38 4.40 -12.00
C TRP A 239 16.94 4.71 -11.64
N ALA A 240 16.70 5.42 -10.54
CA ALA A 240 15.41 6.06 -10.29
C ALA A 240 15.36 7.42 -11.00
N ILE A 241 14.29 7.67 -11.77
CA ILE A 241 14.14 8.87 -12.58
C ILE A 241 12.77 9.48 -12.30
N GLY A 242 12.76 10.69 -11.73
CA GLY A 242 11.58 11.50 -11.51
C GLY A 242 11.57 12.73 -12.41
N VAL A 243 10.46 12.96 -13.12
CA VAL A 243 10.25 14.18 -13.89
C VAL A 243 8.93 14.82 -13.46
N TYR A 244 8.99 16.12 -13.18
CA TYR A 244 7.85 16.97 -12.86
C TYR A 244 7.78 18.14 -13.85
N VAL A 245 6.56 18.52 -14.23
CA VAL A 245 6.26 19.71 -15.04
C VAL A 245 5.04 20.41 -14.42
N GLY A 246 5.18 21.72 -14.19
CA GLY A 246 4.15 22.59 -13.64
C GLY A 246 4.57 24.05 -13.75
N TYR A 247 3.66 24.97 -13.46
CA TYR A 247 3.99 26.40 -13.33
C TYR A 247 4.32 26.74 -11.88
N ASP A 248 5.26 27.67 -11.68
CA ASP A 248 5.67 28.13 -10.34
C ASP A 248 4.52 28.80 -9.57
N ASP A 249 3.57 29.42 -10.28
CA ASP A 249 2.35 30.02 -9.71
C ASP A 249 1.21 29.00 -9.50
N ASN A 250 1.49 27.71 -9.72
CA ASN A 250 0.55 26.60 -9.65
C ASN A 250 -0.67 26.77 -10.57
N SER A 251 -0.59 27.60 -11.61
CA SER A 251 -1.69 27.78 -12.57
C SER A 251 -1.95 26.51 -13.38
N SER A 252 -3.17 26.40 -13.93
CA SER A 252 -3.53 25.23 -14.75
C SER A 252 -2.72 25.20 -16.05
N MET A 253 -2.13 24.05 -16.39
CA MET A 253 -1.51 23.81 -17.69
C MET A 253 -2.51 23.45 -18.79
N ARG A 254 -3.80 23.73 -18.57
CA ARG A 254 -4.84 23.59 -19.59
C ARG A 254 -5.05 24.90 -20.33
N LYS A 255 -4.92 24.86 -21.65
CA LYS A 255 -5.25 25.98 -22.54
C LYS A 255 -6.15 25.51 -23.67
N GLY A 256 -7.43 25.87 -23.60
CA GLY A 256 -8.45 25.41 -24.53
C GLY A 256 -8.61 23.89 -24.48
N ASN A 257 -8.37 23.23 -25.61
CA ASN A 257 -8.45 21.77 -25.76
C ASN A 257 -7.13 21.04 -25.43
N ILE A 258 -6.05 21.78 -25.17
CA ILE A 258 -4.75 21.21 -24.81
C ILE A 258 -4.65 21.17 -23.29
N ALA A 259 -4.36 20.00 -22.74
CA ALA A 259 -4.07 19.79 -21.33
C ALA A 259 -2.80 18.96 -21.18
N LEU A 260 -1.85 19.44 -20.37
CA LEU A 260 -0.64 18.69 -20.04
C LEU A 260 -0.91 17.79 -18.84
N ALA A 261 -1.07 16.49 -19.11
CA ALA A 261 -1.10 15.44 -18.11
C ALA A 261 0.28 14.78 -18.01
N GLY A 262 0.49 13.88 -17.05
CA GLY A 262 1.78 13.21 -16.87
C GLY A 262 2.28 12.48 -18.13
N ALA A 263 1.38 11.90 -18.94
CA ALA A 263 1.75 11.17 -20.17
C ALA A 263 2.12 12.10 -21.36
N SER A 264 1.69 13.37 -21.33
CA SER A 264 1.94 14.35 -22.40
C SER A 264 2.91 15.47 -21.99
N GLY A 265 3.07 15.74 -20.69
CA GLY A 265 3.98 16.74 -20.14
C GLY A 265 5.30 16.14 -19.66
N ALA A 266 5.26 15.30 -18.61
CA ALA A 266 6.47 14.77 -17.98
C ALA A 266 7.10 13.58 -18.72
N LEU A 267 6.27 12.63 -19.19
CA LEU A 267 6.75 11.41 -19.84
C LEU A 267 7.68 11.65 -21.05
N PRO A 268 7.43 12.60 -21.97
CA PRO A 268 8.35 12.86 -23.08
C PRO A 268 9.77 13.25 -22.63
N ILE A 269 9.88 14.06 -21.58
CA ILE A 269 11.17 14.48 -21.00
C ILE A 269 11.83 13.27 -20.33
N TRP A 270 11.07 12.49 -19.56
CA TRP A 270 11.56 11.26 -18.94
C TRP A 270 12.13 10.27 -19.98
N VAL A 271 11.45 10.10 -21.11
CA VAL A 271 11.92 9.28 -22.25
C VAL A 271 13.24 9.80 -22.82
N HIS A 272 13.45 11.12 -22.87
CA HIS A 272 14.73 11.68 -23.33
C HIS A 272 15.86 11.37 -22.36
N VAL A 273 15.61 11.43 -21.05
CA VAL A 273 16.58 11.05 -20.02
C VAL A 273 16.93 9.56 -20.14
N ALA A 274 15.93 8.67 -20.18
CA ALA A 274 16.15 7.22 -20.30
C ALA A 274 16.92 6.85 -21.59
N ARG A 275 16.61 7.50 -22.72
CA ARG A 275 17.38 7.38 -23.96
C ARG A 275 18.82 7.84 -23.80
N GLY A 276 19.02 8.97 -23.14
CA GLY A 276 20.34 9.53 -22.88
C GLY A 276 21.20 8.59 -22.03
N LEU A 277 20.61 7.93 -21.02
CA LEU A 277 21.31 6.93 -20.21
C LEU A 277 21.79 5.75 -21.05
N GLY A 278 20.91 5.21 -21.91
CA GLY A 278 21.29 4.10 -22.81
C GLY A 278 22.35 4.51 -23.84
N ALA A 279 22.16 5.66 -24.50
CA ALA A 279 23.10 6.18 -25.50
C ALA A 279 24.47 6.57 -24.90
N GLY A 280 24.49 6.97 -23.63
CA GLY A 280 25.71 7.28 -22.88
C GLY A 280 26.33 6.07 -22.17
N GLU A 281 25.89 4.84 -22.48
CA GLU A 281 26.38 3.59 -21.89
C GLU A 281 26.28 3.56 -20.35
N ARG A 282 25.33 4.30 -19.78
CA ARG A 282 25.09 4.39 -18.32
C ARG A 282 24.19 3.28 -17.78
N LEU A 283 23.63 2.45 -18.67
CA LEU A 283 22.75 1.33 -18.32
C LEU A 283 23.45 -0.04 -18.38
N GLY A 284 24.78 -0.05 -18.46
CA GLY A 284 25.54 -1.27 -18.74
C GLY A 284 25.37 -1.75 -20.20
N SER A 285 25.83 -2.96 -20.48
CA SER A 285 25.72 -3.57 -21.81
C SER A 285 25.32 -5.03 -21.72
N LEU A 286 24.30 -5.42 -22.50
CA LEU A 286 23.91 -6.81 -22.66
C LEU A 286 23.94 -7.16 -24.16
N ASP A 287 24.87 -8.05 -24.53
CA ASP A 287 25.11 -8.45 -25.92
C ASP A 287 24.19 -9.59 -26.40
N LYS A 288 23.54 -10.29 -25.47
CA LYS A 288 22.51 -11.28 -25.78
C LYS A 288 21.20 -10.54 -26.09
N ARG A 289 20.52 -10.90 -27.18
CA ARG A 289 19.16 -10.42 -27.44
C ARG A 289 18.23 -11.03 -26.38
N PRO A 290 17.57 -10.23 -25.55
CA PRO A 290 16.64 -10.75 -24.56
C PRO A 290 15.53 -11.58 -25.21
N GLY A 291 15.21 -12.74 -24.63
CA GLY A 291 13.85 -13.27 -24.68
C GLY A 291 12.89 -12.37 -23.89
N ASP A 292 11.61 -12.73 -23.82
CA ASP A 292 10.60 -11.99 -23.06
C ASP A 292 11.14 -11.67 -21.64
N SER A 293 11.19 -10.39 -21.26
CA SER A 293 11.74 -9.99 -19.97
C SER A 293 10.71 -10.29 -18.89
N ARG A 294 11.08 -11.02 -17.83
CA ARG A 294 10.25 -11.17 -16.62
C ARG A 294 11.13 -11.14 -15.37
N ILE A 295 10.61 -10.57 -14.30
CA ILE A 295 11.32 -10.50 -13.01
C ILE A 295 11.28 -11.89 -12.37
N SER A 296 12.45 -12.44 -12.02
CA SER A 296 12.54 -13.73 -11.33
C SER A 296 12.58 -13.53 -9.81
N PRO A 297 11.75 -14.24 -9.03
CA PRO A 297 11.74 -14.07 -7.58
C PRO A 297 13.06 -14.43 -6.91
N GLY A 298 13.57 -13.53 -6.07
CA GLY A 298 14.59 -13.84 -5.06
C GLY A 298 16.05 -13.60 -5.47
N GLU A 299 16.31 -13.16 -6.70
CA GLU A 299 17.66 -12.79 -7.14
C GLU A 299 17.79 -11.29 -7.50
N GLY A 300 16.70 -10.51 -7.52
CA GLY A 300 16.72 -9.13 -7.99
C GLY A 300 17.04 -8.97 -9.47
N LEU A 301 17.07 -10.09 -10.21
CA LEU A 301 17.40 -10.17 -11.63
C LEU A 301 16.12 -10.29 -12.48
N ILE A 302 16.03 -9.43 -13.48
CA ILE A 302 15.09 -9.56 -14.60
C ILE A 302 15.73 -10.52 -15.58
N ARG A 303 15.27 -11.77 -15.55
CA ARG A 303 15.72 -12.80 -16.47
C ARG A 303 15.07 -12.59 -17.83
N THR A 304 15.86 -12.86 -18.87
CA THR A 304 15.40 -12.85 -20.25
C THR A 304 15.13 -14.29 -20.66
N GLY A 305 13.85 -14.71 -20.73
CA GLY A 305 13.47 -16.11 -20.89
C GLY A 305 12.11 -16.28 -21.59
N GLY A 306 11.84 -17.48 -22.10
CA GLY A 306 10.57 -17.77 -22.79
C GLY A 306 9.36 -17.77 -21.82
N PRO A 307 8.13 -17.67 -22.34
CA PRO A 307 6.90 -17.60 -21.53
C PRO A 307 6.64 -18.83 -20.63
N ASP A 308 7.36 -19.94 -20.83
CA ASP A 308 7.13 -21.22 -20.13
C ASP A 308 8.01 -21.43 -18.88
N GLU A 309 8.88 -20.48 -18.50
CA GLU A 309 9.94 -20.71 -17.49
C GLU A 309 9.76 -20.03 -16.13
N LEU A 310 8.67 -19.30 -15.87
CA LEU A 310 8.43 -18.70 -14.54
C LEU A 310 6.98 -18.89 -14.06
N PRO A 311 6.77 -19.38 -12.83
CA PRO A 311 5.43 -19.48 -12.26
C PRO A 311 4.82 -18.07 -12.13
N LEU A 312 3.52 -17.97 -12.39
CA LEU A 312 2.71 -16.86 -11.86
C LEU A 312 3.03 -16.74 -10.37
N LEU A 313 3.47 -15.55 -9.93
CA LEU A 313 3.75 -15.33 -8.52
C LEU A 313 2.42 -15.40 -7.75
N THR A 314 2.08 -16.58 -7.26
CA THR A 314 1.07 -16.75 -6.22
C THR A 314 1.78 -16.51 -4.90
N TRP A 315 1.23 -15.60 -4.10
CA TRP A 315 1.61 -15.50 -2.70
C TRP A 315 1.11 -16.76 -2.00
N ASP A 316 1.99 -17.74 -1.82
CA ASP A 316 1.67 -19.02 -1.15
C ASP A 316 1.68 -18.90 0.39
N GLY A 317 1.96 -17.70 0.91
CA GLY A 317 1.80 -17.40 2.33
C GLY A 317 0.34 -17.09 2.68
N PRO A 318 -0.09 -17.25 3.94
CA PRO A 318 -1.29 -16.56 4.40
C PRO A 318 -1.11 -15.06 4.17
N ALA A 319 -2.17 -14.35 3.78
CA ALA A 319 -2.14 -12.89 3.73
C ALA A 319 -1.59 -12.35 5.07
N PRO A 320 -0.70 -11.33 5.08
CA PRO A 320 -0.18 -10.79 6.32
C PRO A 320 -1.33 -10.17 7.13
N GLY A 321 -1.79 -10.91 8.14
CA GLY A 321 -2.84 -10.48 9.06
C GLY A 321 -4.16 -11.20 8.83
N PHE A 322 -4.54 -11.97 9.86
CA PHE A 322 -5.85 -12.57 10.09
C PHE A 322 -6.13 -13.90 9.38
N GLN A 323 -5.72 -14.99 10.02
CA GLN A 323 -6.43 -16.27 9.89
C GLN A 323 -7.40 -16.38 11.07
N PRO A 324 -8.70 -16.04 10.91
CA PRO A 324 -9.68 -16.50 11.86
C PRO A 324 -9.79 -18.02 11.70
N GLU A 325 -9.77 -18.75 12.81
CA GLU A 325 -10.06 -20.18 12.79
C GLU A 325 -11.40 -20.39 12.04
N GLY A 326 -11.36 -21.02 10.86
CA GLY A 326 -12.57 -21.36 10.07
C GLY A 326 -12.64 -20.90 8.61
N TRP A 327 -11.63 -20.22 8.06
CA TRP A 327 -11.66 -19.80 6.64
C TRP A 327 -11.28 -20.95 5.69
N ASP A 328 -12.22 -21.37 4.82
CA ASP A 328 -12.00 -22.40 3.79
C ASP A 328 -11.36 -21.75 2.54
N THR A 329 -10.10 -22.10 2.25
CA THR A 329 -9.31 -21.53 1.16
C THR A 329 -9.71 -22.02 -0.23
N GLU A 330 -10.57 -23.03 -0.34
CA GLU A 330 -10.93 -23.62 -1.64
C GLU A 330 -12.23 -23.03 -2.25
N ASN A 331 -13.01 -22.23 -1.50
CA ASN A 331 -14.26 -21.69 -2.03
C ASN A 331 -14.66 -20.30 -1.46
N PRO A 332 -14.32 -19.18 -2.14
CA PRO A 332 -14.50 -17.82 -1.63
C PRO A 332 -15.96 -17.31 -1.61
N SER A 333 -16.96 -18.18 -1.83
CA SER A 333 -18.38 -17.78 -1.98
C SER A 333 -19.35 -18.39 -0.98
N ARG A 334 -18.87 -19.11 0.05
CA ARG A 334 -19.72 -19.60 1.14
C ARG A 334 -19.11 -19.25 2.49
N LEU A 335 -19.67 -18.23 3.14
CA LEU A 335 -19.74 -18.26 4.61
C LEU A 335 -20.59 -19.50 4.95
N LYS A 336 -20.01 -20.46 5.67
CA LYS A 336 -20.82 -21.54 6.25
C LYS A 336 -21.81 -20.86 7.19
N GLU A 337 -23.10 -20.98 6.86
CA GLU A 337 -24.17 -20.74 7.82
C GLU A 337 -23.93 -21.64 9.05
N PRO A 338 -24.30 -21.17 10.26
CA PRO A 338 -23.82 -21.71 11.54
C PRO A 338 -24.15 -23.20 11.79
#